data_AF-A0A1M7RB23-F1
#
_entry.id   AF-A0A1M7RB23-F1
#
_cell.length_a   1.000
_cell.length_b   1.000
_cell.length_c   1.000
_cell.angle_alpha   90.00
_cell.angle_beta   90.00
_cell.angle_gamma   90.00
#
_symmetry.space_group_name_H-M   'P 1'
#
loop_
_entity.id
_entity.type
_entity.pdbx_description
1 polymer ?
#
loop_
_entity_poly.entity_id
_entity_poly.type
_entity_poly.pdbx_seq_one_letter_code
_entity_poly.pdbx_strand_id
1 'polypeptide(L)'
;MKRGIAALAVFLAACSSTPYKPDVVIKDSKPFAGITQLLANTPDKRVDVILVHGMCTHKQQWALETITTLARATGQSTSAAKTSQTKNIDGIEIVSAESSTPDGTIYFSAFIWSGLTAPGKATLAYDLSGTPTNCAADDACRPVRATLNARLKDTLMNDCLSDALIYQGESKAAINQAFINAITQVTAEQASRNAGKTVPLVLISESLGSKMTFDALNLMAGHPADSSSKRAGDDAIERISYLYMGANQLPILSLADRSATLSLLADGKRDDALNRLLSAQKTRSLVPKITVVAFTDPNDQLSWWLQPSNYSNKAAIANVLVSNDKTYFGYLENPYTAHTTYLANDDVTRAIMCGMPASPQCK
;
A
#
# COMPACT_ATOMS: atom_id res chain seq x y z
N MET A 1 25.48 -3.66 -38.16
CA MET A 1 24.41 -3.49 -37.14
C MET A 1 24.79 -3.96 -35.73
N LYS A 2 25.33 -5.17 -35.51
CA LYS A 2 25.60 -5.69 -34.14
C LYS A 2 26.56 -4.84 -33.28
N ARG A 3 27.59 -4.21 -33.85
CA ARG A 3 28.54 -3.34 -33.12
C ARG A 3 27.95 -1.98 -32.70
N GLY A 4 26.96 -1.45 -33.45
CA GLY A 4 26.28 -0.20 -33.11
C GLY A 4 25.25 -0.36 -31.98
N ILE A 5 24.58 -1.50 -31.92
CA ILE A 5 23.61 -1.83 -30.85
C ILE A 5 24.34 -2.00 -29.50
N ALA A 6 25.52 -2.62 -29.51
CA ALA A 6 26.33 -2.78 -28.30
C ALA A 6 26.81 -1.44 -27.72
N ALA A 7 27.25 -0.50 -28.57
CA ALA A 7 27.67 0.83 -28.14
C ALA A 7 26.48 1.63 -27.55
N LEU A 8 25.33 1.61 -28.20
CA LEU A 8 24.12 2.30 -27.72
C LEU A 8 23.63 1.76 -26.37
N ALA A 9 23.69 0.44 -26.16
CA ALA A 9 23.32 -0.20 -24.90
C ALA A 9 24.26 0.19 -23.74
N VAL A 10 25.57 0.34 -24.01
CA VAL A 10 26.56 0.79 -23.01
C VAL A 10 26.33 2.25 -22.63
N PHE A 11 26.01 3.12 -23.59
CA PHE A 11 25.66 4.53 -23.30
C PHE A 11 24.37 4.66 -22.48
N LEU A 12 23.34 3.86 -22.79
CA LEU A 12 22.10 3.83 -22.03
C LEU A 12 22.30 3.35 -20.58
N ALA A 13 23.18 2.38 -20.36
CA ALA A 13 23.50 1.89 -19.02
C ALA A 13 24.30 2.92 -18.20
N ALA A 14 25.27 3.60 -18.82
CA ALA A 14 26.10 4.62 -18.16
C ALA A 14 25.32 5.89 -17.76
N CYS A 15 24.17 6.14 -18.38
CA CYS A 15 23.31 7.29 -18.09
C CYS A 15 22.04 6.93 -17.30
N SER A 16 21.99 5.72 -16.73
CA SER A 16 20.90 5.31 -15.83
C SER A 16 21.29 5.55 -14.37
N SER A 17 20.43 6.22 -13.60
CA SER A 17 20.67 6.53 -12.18
C SER A 17 19.48 6.17 -11.30
N THR A 18 19.74 5.94 -10.02
CA THR A 18 18.74 5.75 -8.96
C THR A 18 19.09 6.73 -7.84
N PRO A 19 18.66 8.00 -7.93
CA PRO A 19 19.19 9.09 -7.09
C PRO A 19 18.92 8.91 -5.59
N TYR A 20 17.97 8.05 -5.22
CA TYR A 20 17.61 7.74 -3.84
C TYR A 20 17.88 6.26 -3.51
N LYS A 21 19.04 5.75 -3.96
CA LYS A 21 19.65 4.50 -3.47
C LYS A 21 21.03 4.82 -2.87
N PRO A 22 21.22 4.71 -1.54
CA PRO A 22 20.22 4.31 -0.55
C PRO A 22 19.11 5.36 -0.39
N ASP A 23 18.02 4.94 0.25
CA ASP A 23 16.87 5.76 0.57
C ASP A 23 17.23 6.96 1.47
N VAL A 24 16.46 8.05 1.36
CA VAL A 24 16.76 9.33 2.02
C VAL A 24 15.59 9.78 2.86
N VAL A 25 15.80 9.89 4.18
CA VAL A 25 14.82 10.48 5.10
C VAL A 25 14.70 11.98 4.83
N ILE A 26 13.48 12.46 4.56
CA ILE A 26 13.26 13.88 4.33
C ILE A 26 13.51 14.66 5.62
N LYS A 27 14.15 15.84 5.50
CA LYS A 27 14.38 16.77 6.61
C LYS A 27 13.12 16.94 7.47
N ASP A 28 13.30 16.94 8.79
CA ASP A 28 12.26 17.06 9.82
C ASP A 28 11.34 15.83 10.01
N SER A 29 11.53 14.76 9.22
CA SER A 29 10.89 13.45 9.48
C SER A 29 11.36 12.87 10.80
N LYS A 30 10.46 12.16 11.49
CA LYS A 30 10.80 11.46 12.74
C LYS A 30 11.48 10.12 12.45
N PRO A 31 12.48 9.70 13.25
CA PRO A 31 12.97 8.33 13.18
C PRO A 31 11.83 7.37 13.55
N PHE A 32 11.91 6.14 13.05
CA PHE A 32 10.91 5.12 13.30
C PHE A 32 11.55 3.75 13.49
N ALA A 33 10.99 2.95 14.38
CA ALA A 33 11.43 1.58 14.59
C ALA A 33 10.79 0.65 13.55
N GLY A 34 11.54 -0.33 13.07
CA GLY A 34 11.02 -1.35 12.17
C GLY A 34 10.20 -2.42 12.91
N ILE A 35 9.58 -3.32 12.13
CA ILE A 35 8.81 -4.44 12.67
C ILE A 35 9.66 -5.33 13.58
N THR A 36 10.94 -5.56 13.27
CA THR A 36 11.86 -6.37 14.11
C THR A 36 12.03 -5.77 15.51
N GLN A 37 12.25 -4.46 15.61
CA GLN A 37 12.37 -3.79 16.89
C GLN A 37 11.03 -3.74 17.64
N LEU A 38 9.90 -3.55 16.94
CA LEU A 38 8.57 -3.66 17.55
C LEU A 38 8.34 -5.05 18.16
N LEU A 39 8.70 -6.09 17.41
CA LEU A 39 8.59 -7.47 17.84
C LEU A 39 9.46 -7.75 19.08
N ALA A 40 10.70 -7.27 19.07
CA ALA A 40 11.61 -7.39 20.20
C ALA A 40 11.11 -6.69 21.47
N ASN A 41 10.37 -5.59 21.33
CA ASN A 41 9.86 -4.80 22.46
C ASN A 41 8.47 -5.22 22.94
N THR A 42 7.76 -6.08 22.19
CA THR A 42 6.42 -6.53 22.58
C THR A 42 6.52 -7.72 23.54
N PRO A 43 5.83 -7.71 24.70
CA PRO A 43 5.94 -8.77 25.71
C PRO A 43 5.70 -10.18 25.16
N ASP A 44 4.73 -10.32 24.26
CA ASP A 44 4.35 -11.61 23.68
C ASP A 44 5.17 -12.00 22.45
N LYS A 45 6.14 -11.16 22.03
CA LYS A 45 6.99 -11.40 20.84
C LYS A 45 6.15 -11.75 19.60
N ARG A 46 5.04 -11.03 19.44
CA ARG A 46 4.09 -11.19 18.32
C ARG A 46 3.74 -9.83 17.74
N VAL A 47 3.57 -9.78 16.42
CA VAL A 47 3.04 -8.64 15.68
C VAL A 47 2.05 -9.17 14.65
N ASP A 48 0.89 -8.52 14.57
CA ASP A 48 -0.06 -8.75 13.48
C ASP A 48 0.20 -7.71 12.38
N VAL A 49 0.16 -8.14 11.11
CA VAL A 49 0.39 -7.30 9.94
C VAL A 49 -0.78 -7.45 8.97
N ILE A 50 -1.41 -6.34 8.59
CA ILE A 50 -2.32 -6.30 7.45
C ILE A 50 -1.57 -5.69 6.27
N LEU A 51 -1.60 -6.38 5.13
CA LEU A 51 -1.01 -5.95 3.86
C LEU A 51 -2.14 -5.63 2.88
N VAL A 52 -2.10 -4.48 2.22
CA VAL A 52 -3.13 -4.09 1.23
C VAL A 52 -2.45 -3.53 -0.01
N HIS A 53 -2.64 -4.17 -1.16
CA HIS A 53 -2.05 -3.70 -2.41
C HIS A 53 -2.69 -2.39 -2.89
N GLY A 54 -1.94 -1.69 -3.74
CA GLY A 54 -2.37 -0.48 -4.43
C GLY A 54 -3.24 -0.74 -5.65
N MET A 55 -3.40 0.25 -6.52
CA MET A 55 -4.08 0.04 -7.80
C MET A 55 -3.38 -1.03 -8.67
N CYS A 56 -4.02 -1.35 -9.81
CA CYS A 56 -3.68 -2.42 -10.74
C CYS A 56 -4.24 -3.78 -10.30
N THR A 57 -4.29 -4.72 -11.26
CA THR A 57 -4.70 -6.10 -10.98
C THR A 57 -3.58 -6.88 -10.30
N HIS A 58 -3.87 -7.38 -9.10
CA HIS A 58 -3.00 -8.26 -8.31
C HIS A 58 -3.66 -9.63 -8.14
N LYS A 59 -2.85 -10.62 -7.83
CA LYS A 59 -3.26 -12.01 -7.57
C LYS A 59 -2.63 -12.48 -6.27
N GLN A 60 -3.01 -13.67 -5.80
CA GLN A 60 -2.41 -14.31 -4.61
C GLN A 60 -0.88 -14.33 -4.63
N GLN A 61 -0.27 -14.45 -5.82
CA GLN A 61 1.17 -14.41 -5.99
C GLN A 61 1.81 -13.10 -5.46
N TRP A 62 1.18 -11.94 -5.66
CA TRP A 62 1.66 -10.66 -5.13
C TRP A 62 1.79 -10.72 -3.60
N ALA A 63 0.78 -11.27 -2.91
CA ALA A 63 0.81 -11.40 -1.47
C ALA A 63 1.93 -12.33 -1.00
N LEU A 64 2.08 -13.49 -1.64
CA LEU A 64 3.13 -14.47 -1.31
C LEU A 64 4.53 -13.89 -1.52
N GLU A 65 4.75 -13.20 -2.64
CA GLU A 65 6.03 -12.55 -2.96
C GLU A 65 6.33 -11.44 -1.96
N THR A 66 5.37 -10.55 -1.69
CA THR A 66 5.52 -9.44 -0.76
C THR A 66 5.85 -9.93 0.65
N ILE A 67 5.11 -10.91 1.17
CA ILE A 67 5.37 -11.51 2.49
C ILE A 67 6.76 -12.14 2.52
N THR A 68 7.14 -12.86 1.46
CA THR A 68 8.45 -13.51 1.37
C THR A 68 9.60 -12.51 1.28
N THR A 69 9.40 -11.37 0.62
CA THR A 69 10.39 -10.28 0.55
C THR A 69 10.52 -9.60 1.92
N LEU A 70 9.42 -9.23 2.58
CA LEU A 70 9.44 -8.66 3.94
C LEU A 70 10.10 -9.63 4.94
N ALA A 71 9.79 -10.92 4.90
CA ALA A 71 10.40 -11.91 5.78
C ALA A 71 11.93 -12.05 5.58
N ARG A 72 12.43 -11.79 4.37
CA ARG A 72 13.87 -11.85 4.04
C ARG A 72 14.62 -10.55 4.32
N ALA A 73 13.93 -9.41 4.35
CA ALA A 73 14.56 -8.09 4.49
C ALA A 73 15.23 -7.85 5.86
N THR A 74 15.04 -8.73 6.85
CA THR A 74 15.70 -8.65 8.16
C THR A 74 17.17 -9.10 8.14
N GLY A 75 17.61 -9.80 7.08
CA GLY A 75 18.95 -10.40 6.99
C GLY A 75 19.21 -11.54 7.98
N GLN A 76 18.20 -11.93 8.78
CA GLN A 76 18.29 -13.04 9.73
C GLN A 76 17.85 -14.36 9.07
N SER A 77 18.24 -15.50 9.66
CA SER A 77 17.69 -16.81 9.29
C SER A 77 16.22 -16.89 9.68
N THR A 78 15.35 -16.35 8.83
CA THR A 78 13.90 -16.46 8.97
C THR A 78 13.44 -17.77 8.35
N SER A 79 12.50 -18.44 9.02
CA SER A 79 11.81 -19.55 8.35
C SER A 79 10.99 -18.98 7.21
N ALA A 80 10.98 -19.66 6.06
CA ALA A 80 10.12 -19.28 4.95
C ALA A 80 8.68 -19.12 5.46
N ALA A 81 8.01 -18.04 5.02
CA ALA A 81 6.65 -17.77 5.43
C ALA A 81 5.76 -18.96 5.06
N LYS A 82 5.05 -19.51 6.05
CA LYS A 82 4.12 -20.62 5.83
C LYS A 82 2.74 -20.05 5.55
N THR A 83 2.25 -20.26 4.34
CA THR A 83 0.87 -19.92 3.98
C THR A 83 -0.08 -20.83 4.75
N SER A 84 -0.95 -20.23 5.56
CA SER A 84 -1.86 -20.96 6.44
C SER A 84 -3.24 -21.09 5.86
N GLN A 85 -3.73 -20.08 5.14
CA GLN A 85 -5.09 -20.07 4.60
C GLN A 85 -5.25 -19.04 3.48
N THR A 86 -6.06 -19.39 2.48
CA THR A 86 -6.64 -18.44 1.53
C THR A 86 -8.15 -18.45 1.69
N LYS A 87 -8.78 -17.28 1.78
CA LYS A 87 -10.24 -17.11 1.86
C LYS A 87 -10.69 -15.98 0.94
N ASN A 88 -11.95 -15.98 0.54
CA ASN A 88 -12.57 -14.86 -0.15
C ASN A 88 -13.72 -14.32 0.72
N ILE A 89 -13.65 -13.05 1.07
CA ILE A 89 -14.68 -12.35 1.85
C ILE A 89 -15.21 -11.22 0.96
N ASP A 90 -16.42 -11.41 0.45
CA ASP A 90 -17.12 -10.44 -0.42
C ASP A 90 -16.27 -9.90 -1.57
N GLY A 91 -15.49 -10.79 -2.22
CA GLY A 91 -14.63 -10.43 -3.34
C GLY A 91 -13.22 -9.98 -2.95
N ILE A 92 -12.90 -9.82 -1.66
CA ILE A 92 -11.53 -9.65 -1.18
C ILE A 92 -10.91 -11.01 -0.88
N GLU A 93 -9.90 -11.38 -1.65
CA GLU A 93 -9.08 -12.55 -1.35
C GLU A 93 -8.10 -12.21 -0.21
N ILE A 94 -8.06 -13.03 0.82
CA ILE A 94 -7.17 -12.86 1.97
C ILE A 94 -6.20 -14.01 2.02
N VAL A 95 -4.90 -13.70 1.90
CA VAL A 95 -3.81 -14.66 2.04
C VAL A 95 -3.18 -14.47 3.42
N SER A 96 -3.30 -15.49 4.27
CA SER A 96 -2.73 -15.49 5.62
C SER A 96 -1.43 -16.28 5.65
N ALA A 97 -0.40 -15.73 6.28
CA ALA A 97 0.88 -16.41 6.46
C ALA A 97 1.52 -16.10 7.80
N GLU A 98 2.38 -17.01 8.27
CA GLU A 98 3.20 -16.82 9.46
C GLU A 98 4.68 -16.82 9.10
N SER A 99 5.43 -15.88 9.68
CA SER A 99 6.90 -15.86 9.62
C SER A 99 7.50 -15.85 11.02
N SER A 100 8.37 -16.81 11.30
CA SER A 100 9.11 -16.88 12.55
C SER A 100 10.50 -16.25 12.39
N THR A 101 10.83 -15.38 13.34
CA THR A 101 12.14 -14.73 13.48
C THR A 101 12.75 -15.10 14.84
N PRO A 102 14.08 -14.98 15.02
CA PRO A 102 14.72 -15.03 16.34
C PRO A 102 14.04 -14.17 17.42
N ASP A 103 13.46 -13.03 17.03
CA ASP A 103 12.86 -12.06 17.94
C ASP A 103 11.37 -12.29 18.20
N GLY A 104 10.72 -13.24 17.51
CA GLY A 104 9.29 -13.55 17.67
C GLY A 104 8.59 -13.96 16.37
N THR A 105 7.25 -13.92 16.38
CA THR A 105 6.41 -14.32 15.25
C THR A 105 5.66 -13.13 14.65
N ILE A 106 5.65 -13.06 13.31
CA ILE A 106 4.88 -12.09 12.53
C ILE A 106 3.76 -12.83 11.81
N TYR A 107 2.51 -12.37 12.00
CA TYR A 107 1.34 -12.91 11.32
C TYR A 107 0.85 -11.93 10.25
N PHE A 108 0.89 -12.34 8.99
CA PHE A 108 0.45 -11.54 7.86
C PHE A 108 -0.98 -11.92 7.44
N SER A 109 -1.78 -10.91 7.15
CA SER A 109 -3.06 -11.01 6.45
C SER A 109 -3.04 -10.06 5.26
N ALA A 110 -2.85 -10.58 4.05
CA ALA A 110 -2.76 -9.78 2.82
C ALA A 110 -4.10 -9.74 2.07
N PHE A 111 -4.60 -8.54 1.80
CA PHE A 111 -5.90 -8.29 1.17
C PHE A 111 -5.69 -8.01 -0.30
N ILE A 112 -6.33 -8.81 -1.14
CA ILE A 112 -6.34 -8.67 -2.59
C ILE A 112 -7.76 -8.35 -3.03
N TRP A 113 -7.96 -7.09 -3.42
CA TRP A 113 -9.27 -6.53 -3.75
C TRP A 113 -9.51 -6.39 -5.26
N SER A 114 -8.56 -6.77 -6.12
CA SER A 114 -8.67 -6.64 -7.58
C SER A 114 -9.91 -7.29 -8.18
N GLY A 115 -10.47 -8.32 -7.53
CA GLY A 115 -11.74 -8.93 -7.93
C GLY A 115 -12.93 -7.95 -7.91
N LEU A 116 -12.90 -6.95 -7.04
CA LEU A 116 -13.98 -5.97 -6.89
C LEU A 116 -14.08 -4.99 -8.07
N THR A 117 -12.96 -4.68 -8.72
CA THR A 117 -12.92 -3.72 -9.84
C THR A 117 -12.85 -4.40 -11.20
N ALA A 118 -12.50 -5.70 -11.25
CA ALA A 118 -12.36 -6.46 -12.49
C ALA A 118 -13.56 -6.37 -13.44
N PRO A 119 -14.83 -6.46 -12.98
CA PRO A 119 -15.99 -6.32 -13.88
C PRO A 119 -16.07 -4.92 -14.52
N GLY A 120 -15.78 -3.86 -13.75
CA GLY A 120 -15.75 -2.49 -14.27
C GLY A 120 -14.64 -2.31 -15.31
N LYS A 121 -13.45 -2.84 -15.05
CA LYS A 121 -12.31 -2.78 -15.98
C LYS A 121 -12.56 -3.56 -17.28
N ALA A 122 -13.27 -4.68 -17.22
CA ALA A 122 -13.61 -5.47 -18.40
C ALA A 122 -14.41 -4.67 -19.45
N THR A 123 -15.12 -3.62 -19.04
CA THR A 123 -15.82 -2.71 -19.97
C THR A 123 -14.88 -1.88 -20.84
N LEU A 124 -13.61 -1.74 -20.45
CA LEU A 124 -12.57 -1.04 -21.22
C LEU A 124 -11.83 -1.97 -22.20
N ALA A 125 -12.17 -3.25 -22.24
CA ALA A 125 -11.45 -4.26 -23.02
C ALA A 125 -11.54 -4.03 -24.55
N TYR A 126 -12.50 -3.22 -25.00
CA TYR A 126 -12.62 -2.81 -26.41
C TYR A 126 -11.43 -1.98 -26.91
N ASP A 127 -10.69 -1.33 -26.01
CA ASP A 127 -9.61 -0.40 -26.34
C ASP A 127 -8.20 -0.93 -25.98
N LEU A 128 -8.10 -2.21 -25.65
CA LEU A 128 -6.82 -2.86 -25.36
C LEU A 128 -5.95 -2.99 -26.61
N SER A 129 -4.65 -2.79 -26.44
CA SER A 129 -3.69 -2.95 -27.52
C SER A 129 -3.45 -4.45 -27.77
N GLY A 130 -4.15 -5.04 -28.74
CA GLY A 130 -3.98 -6.45 -29.09
C GLY A 130 -5.27 -7.13 -29.55
N THR A 131 -5.86 -7.95 -28.69
CA THR A 131 -7.09 -8.72 -28.98
C THR A 131 -8.27 -8.14 -28.20
N PRO A 132 -8.87 -7.02 -28.66
CA PRO A 132 -10.05 -6.45 -28.01
C PRO A 132 -11.22 -7.43 -28.08
N THR A 133 -12.00 -7.50 -26.99
CA THR A 133 -12.91 -8.64 -26.72
C THR A 133 -14.33 -8.47 -27.28
N ASN A 134 -14.70 -7.30 -27.77
CA ASN A 134 -16.06 -6.98 -28.24
C ASN A 134 -16.11 -6.50 -29.70
N CYS A 135 -15.09 -6.82 -30.49
CA CYS A 135 -15.00 -6.36 -31.87
C CYS A 135 -15.61 -7.42 -32.79
N ALA A 136 -16.86 -7.19 -33.19
CA ALA A 136 -17.48 -7.97 -34.26
C ALA A 136 -16.79 -7.62 -35.59
N ALA A 137 -15.95 -8.55 -36.06
CA ALA A 137 -15.50 -8.73 -37.44
C ALA A 137 -14.68 -7.64 -38.18
N ASP A 138 -14.51 -6.41 -37.69
CA ASP A 138 -13.73 -5.38 -38.43
C ASP A 138 -12.26 -5.25 -37.99
N ASP A 139 -11.38 -5.18 -38.98
CA ASP A 139 -9.92 -4.92 -38.88
C ASP A 139 -9.59 -3.53 -38.31
N ALA A 140 -10.53 -2.58 -38.38
CA ALA A 140 -10.41 -1.24 -37.82
C ALA A 140 -10.48 -1.17 -36.27
N CYS A 141 -10.89 -2.25 -35.61
CA CYS A 141 -11.07 -2.27 -34.16
C CYS A 141 -9.81 -2.64 -33.35
N ARG A 142 -8.67 -2.91 -33.99
CA ARG A 142 -7.40 -3.21 -33.29
C ARG A 142 -6.49 -1.98 -33.32
N PRO A 143 -6.49 -1.14 -32.25
CA PRO A 143 -5.68 0.07 -32.25
C PRO A 143 -4.19 -0.27 -32.36
N VAL A 144 -3.53 0.21 -33.42
CA VAL A 144 -2.08 0.13 -33.57
C VAL A 144 -1.46 1.33 -32.85
N ARG A 145 -0.73 1.06 -31.76
CA ARG A 145 -0.07 2.08 -30.96
C ARG A 145 1.44 1.88 -30.97
N ALA A 146 2.18 2.97 -30.80
CA ALA A 146 3.58 2.89 -30.43
C ALA A 146 3.72 2.06 -29.14
N THR A 147 4.73 1.19 -29.06
CA THR A 147 4.86 0.18 -27.99
C THR A 147 4.79 0.76 -26.57
N LEU A 148 5.44 1.91 -26.34
CA LEU A 148 5.40 2.58 -25.03
C LEU A 148 3.98 3.08 -24.69
N ASN A 149 3.29 3.67 -25.67
CA ASN A 149 1.93 4.17 -25.50
C ASN A 149 0.94 3.02 -25.30
N ALA A 150 1.12 1.90 -26.02
CA ALA A 150 0.34 0.69 -25.84
C ALA A 150 0.45 0.17 -24.41
N ARG A 151 1.69 0.04 -23.91
CA ARG A 151 1.96 -0.40 -22.54
C ARG A 151 1.34 0.54 -21.52
N LEU A 152 1.56 1.85 -21.66
CA LEU A 152 1.00 2.86 -20.74
C LEU A 152 -0.54 2.81 -20.73
N LYS A 153 -1.15 2.67 -21.90
CA LYS A 153 -2.60 2.61 -22.06
C LYS A 153 -3.18 1.34 -21.40
N ASP A 154 -2.62 0.19 -21.71
CA ASP A 154 -3.18 -1.08 -21.25
C ASP A 154 -2.91 -1.30 -19.75
N THR A 155 -1.73 -0.94 -19.25
CA THR A 155 -1.37 -1.16 -17.84
C THR A 155 -1.75 0.02 -16.97
N LEU A 156 -1.17 1.20 -17.17
CA LEU A 156 -1.38 2.31 -16.24
C LEU A 156 -2.81 2.87 -16.33
N MET A 157 -3.33 3.09 -17.54
CA MET A 157 -4.64 3.73 -17.70
C MET A 157 -5.79 2.75 -17.48
N ASN A 158 -5.83 1.66 -18.25
CA ASN A 158 -6.97 0.74 -18.27
C ASN A 158 -6.97 -0.29 -17.12
N ASP A 159 -5.82 -0.60 -16.53
CA ASP A 159 -5.74 -1.53 -15.40
C ASP A 159 -5.62 -0.79 -14.05
N CYS A 160 -4.70 0.17 -13.92
CA CYS A 160 -4.43 0.81 -12.64
C CYS A 160 -5.34 2.02 -12.34
N LEU A 161 -5.31 3.06 -13.19
CA LEU A 161 -6.02 4.32 -12.92
C LEU A 161 -7.54 4.13 -12.89
N SER A 162 -8.06 3.21 -13.69
CA SER A 162 -9.47 2.81 -13.67
C SER A 162 -9.94 2.35 -12.28
N ASP A 163 -9.07 1.74 -11.46
CA ASP A 163 -9.45 1.34 -10.10
C ASP A 163 -9.81 2.54 -9.24
N ALA A 164 -9.04 3.64 -9.37
CA ALA A 164 -9.32 4.88 -8.64
C ALA A 164 -10.65 5.50 -9.10
N LEU A 165 -10.96 5.45 -10.40
CA LEU A 165 -12.24 5.95 -10.92
C LEU A 165 -13.41 5.09 -10.43
N ILE A 166 -13.28 3.77 -10.48
CA ILE A 166 -14.31 2.83 -9.99
C ILE A 166 -14.55 3.06 -8.49
N TYR A 167 -13.49 3.14 -7.70
CA TYR A 167 -13.61 3.34 -6.26
C TYR A 167 -14.20 4.70 -5.88
N GLN A 168 -13.89 5.76 -6.62
CA GLN A 168 -14.44 7.09 -6.33
C GLN A 168 -15.87 7.28 -6.87
N GLY A 169 -16.32 6.41 -7.77
CA GLY A 169 -17.67 6.42 -8.32
C GLY A 169 -18.68 5.62 -7.48
N GLU A 170 -19.70 5.09 -8.15
CA GLU A 170 -20.83 4.39 -7.53
C GLU A 170 -20.44 3.12 -6.76
N SER A 171 -19.30 2.50 -7.12
CA SER A 171 -18.84 1.27 -6.46
C SER A 171 -18.24 1.51 -5.07
N LYS A 172 -18.00 2.76 -4.66
CA LYS A 172 -17.36 3.11 -3.38
C LYS A 172 -18.00 2.43 -2.18
N ALA A 173 -19.32 2.49 -2.07
CA ALA A 173 -20.06 1.95 -0.93
C ALA A 173 -19.92 0.42 -0.83
N ALA A 174 -20.05 -0.28 -1.96
CA ALA A 174 -19.90 -1.73 -2.02
C ALA A 174 -18.47 -2.17 -1.70
N ILE A 175 -17.46 -1.47 -2.25
CA ILE A 175 -16.05 -1.76 -1.97
C ILE A 175 -15.73 -1.51 -0.49
N ASN A 176 -16.20 -0.40 0.07
CA ASN A 176 -16.03 -0.13 1.50
C ASN A 176 -16.68 -1.22 2.36
N GLN A 177 -17.87 -1.71 2.00
CA GLN A 177 -18.52 -2.81 2.72
C GLN A 177 -17.69 -4.11 2.66
N ALA A 178 -17.12 -4.45 1.50
CA ALA A 178 -16.24 -5.61 1.38
C ALA A 178 -15.00 -5.48 2.29
N PHE A 179 -14.38 -4.29 2.34
CA PHE A 179 -13.27 -4.03 3.25
C PHE A 179 -13.69 -4.11 4.73
N ILE A 180 -14.85 -3.56 5.10
CA ILE A 180 -15.40 -3.68 6.46
C ILE A 180 -15.51 -5.16 6.86
N ASN A 181 -16.08 -5.99 5.99
CA ASN A 181 -16.29 -7.41 6.26
C ASN A 181 -14.96 -8.17 6.35
N ALA A 182 -14.00 -7.86 5.47
CA ALA A 182 -12.65 -8.43 5.51
C ALA A 182 -11.88 -8.06 6.80
N ILE A 183 -11.92 -6.79 7.21
CA ILE A 183 -11.30 -6.32 8.46
C ILE A 183 -11.97 -6.99 9.66
N THR A 184 -13.31 -7.02 9.71
CA THR A 184 -14.06 -7.68 10.79
C THR A 184 -13.65 -9.13 10.97
N GLN A 185 -13.59 -9.88 9.86
CA GLN A 185 -13.18 -11.29 9.90
C GLN A 185 -11.73 -11.47 10.38
N VAL A 186 -10.80 -10.68 9.85
CA VAL A 186 -9.37 -10.81 10.18
C VAL A 186 -9.10 -10.40 11.63
N THR A 187 -9.73 -9.32 12.11
CA THR A 187 -9.60 -8.89 13.49
C THR A 187 -10.20 -9.93 14.45
N ALA A 188 -11.31 -10.58 14.09
CA ALA A 188 -11.86 -11.67 14.90
C ALA A 188 -10.90 -12.87 15.01
N GLU A 189 -10.28 -13.29 13.90
CA GLU A 189 -9.28 -14.35 13.88
C GLU A 189 -8.02 -13.99 14.69
N GLN A 190 -7.56 -12.75 14.57
CA GLN A 190 -6.47 -12.22 15.38
C GLN A 190 -6.82 -12.27 16.87
N ALA A 191 -8.00 -11.79 17.26
CA ALA A 191 -8.46 -11.82 18.65
C ALA A 191 -8.51 -13.25 19.21
N SER A 192 -9.04 -14.21 18.42
CA SER A 192 -9.03 -15.63 18.80
C SER A 192 -7.61 -16.18 18.96
N ARG A 193 -6.69 -15.88 18.03
CA ARG A 193 -5.29 -16.31 18.10
C ARG A 193 -4.53 -15.68 19.27
N ASN A 194 -4.85 -14.43 19.57
CA ASN A 194 -4.17 -13.68 20.62
C ASN A 194 -4.66 -14.06 22.01
N ALA A 195 -5.76 -14.82 22.13
CA ALA A 195 -6.28 -15.37 23.39
C ALA A 195 -6.39 -14.30 24.50
N GLY A 196 -6.87 -13.11 24.15
CA GLY A 196 -7.02 -11.96 25.07
C GLY A 196 -5.75 -11.15 25.31
N LYS A 197 -4.62 -11.50 24.67
CA LYS A 197 -3.38 -10.72 24.74
C LYS A 197 -3.41 -9.53 23.79
N THR A 198 -2.77 -8.44 24.21
CA THR A 198 -2.62 -7.24 23.39
C THR A 198 -1.44 -7.40 22.44
N VAL A 199 -1.73 -7.66 21.15
CA VAL A 199 -0.72 -7.76 20.09
C VAL A 199 -0.79 -6.52 19.21
N PRO A 200 0.33 -5.79 18.98
CA PRO A 200 0.32 -4.62 18.11
C PRO A 200 -0.01 -5.00 16.67
N LEU A 201 -0.71 -4.09 16.00
CA LEU A 201 -1.05 -4.20 14.58
C LEU A 201 -0.17 -3.24 13.77
N VAL A 202 0.38 -3.74 12.67
CA VAL A 202 1.06 -2.96 11.64
C VAL A 202 0.22 -3.02 10.38
N LEU A 203 -0.07 -1.87 9.79
CA LEU A 203 -0.71 -1.80 8.48
C LEU A 203 0.32 -1.36 7.45
N ILE A 204 0.50 -2.17 6.42
CA ILE A 204 1.32 -1.86 5.26
C ILE A 204 0.36 -1.76 4.07
N SER A 205 0.31 -0.60 3.43
CA SER A 205 -0.61 -0.36 2.32
C SER A 205 0.07 0.42 1.20
N GLU A 206 -0.38 0.21 -0.03
CA GLU A 206 0.12 0.94 -1.20
C GLU A 206 -1.01 1.77 -1.83
N SER A 207 -0.69 2.97 -2.33
CA SER A 207 -1.53 3.72 -3.28
C SER A 207 -3.02 3.81 -2.85
N LEU A 208 -3.94 3.45 -3.75
CA LEU A 208 -5.38 3.40 -3.52
C LEU A 208 -5.79 2.48 -2.34
N GLY A 209 -5.03 1.42 -2.06
CA GLY A 209 -5.29 0.49 -0.95
C GLY A 209 -5.25 1.18 0.42
N SER A 210 -4.37 2.18 0.59
CA SER A 210 -4.36 3.00 1.81
C SER A 210 -5.69 3.74 2.00
N LYS A 211 -6.20 4.36 0.93
CA LYS A 211 -7.47 5.11 0.98
C LYS A 211 -8.65 4.19 1.32
N MET A 212 -8.76 3.05 0.63
CA MET A 212 -9.82 2.06 0.87
C MET A 212 -9.82 1.57 2.31
N THR A 213 -8.64 1.23 2.83
CA THR A 213 -8.49 0.74 4.21
C THR A 213 -8.87 1.81 5.23
N PHE A 214 -8.40 3.05 5.04
CA PHE A 214 -8.70 4.15 5.96
C PHE A 214 -10.17 4.54 5.92
N ASP A 215 -10.81 4.57 4.75
CA ASP A 215 -12.25 4.82 4.64
C ASP A 215 -13.06 3.74 5.36
N ALA A 216 -12.73 2.46 5.18
CA ALA A 216 -13.40 1.36 5.87
C ALA A 216 -13.26 1.47 7.39
N LEU A 217 -12.04 1.70 7.92
CA LEU A 217 -11.82 1.89 9.36
C LEU A 217 -12.57 3.11 9.91
N ASN A 218 -12.60 4.22 9.17
CA ASN A 218 -13.37 5.40 9.55
C ASN A 218 -14.88 5.13 9.60
N LEU A 219 -15.41 4.36 8.65
CA LEU A 219 -16.81 3.93 8.65
C LEU A 219 -17.10 3.01 9.85
N MET A 220 -16.22 2.05 10.15
CA MET A 220 -16.36 1.17 11.32
C MET A 220 -16.35 1.95 12.64
N ALA A 221 -15.53 3.01 12.74
CA ALA A 221 -15.45 3.83 13.94
C ALA A 221 -16.63 4.80 14.10
N GLY A 222 -17.06 5.45 13.00
CA GLY A 222 -18.02 6.54 13.03
C GLY A 222 -19.46 6.17 12.67
N HIS A 223 -19.66 5.26 11.71
CA HIS A 223 -20.97 4.85 11.19
C HIS A 223 -21.02 3.32 10.95
N PRO A 224 -20.83 2.51 12.01
CA PRO A 224 -20.72 1.06 11.84
C PRO A 224 -22.02 0.46 11.31
N ALA A 225 -21.90 -0.47 10.37
CA ALA A 225 -23.04 -1.27 9.90
C ALA A 225 -23.65 -2.12 11.02
N ASP A 226 -22.82 -2.61 11.94
CA ASP A 226 -23.22 -3.46 13.05
C ASP A 226 -22.20 -3.41 14.22
N SER A 227 -22.57 -3.99 15.37
CA SER A 227 -21.74 -3.96 16.59
C SER A 227 -20.42 -4.74 16.49
N SER A 228 -20.36 -5.78 15.67
CA SER A 228 -19.15 -6.58 15.46
C SER A 228 -18.14 -5.82 14.62
N SER A 229 -18.61 -5.18 13.53
CA SER A 229 -17.80 -4.29 12.70
C SER A 229 -17.29 -3.09 13.50
N LYS A 230 -18.12 -2.51 14.37
CA LYS A 230 -17.64 -1.46 15.29
C LYS A 230 -16.51 -1.94 16.19
N ARG A 231 -16.69 -3.09 16.86
CA ARG A 231 -15.67 -3.63 17.78
C ARG A 231 -14.37 -3.95 17.04
N ALA A 232 -14.45 -4.53 15.85
CA ALA A 232 -13.28 -4.84 15.05
C ALA A 232 -12.54 -3.57 14.59
N GLY A 233 -13.28 -2.51 14.22
CA GLY A 233 -12.69 -1.24 13.83
C GLY A 233 -12.00 -0.54 15.00
N ASP A 234 -12.68 -0.48 16.15
CA ASP A 234 -12.10 0.05 17.39
C ASP A 234 -10.84 -0.73 17.79
N ASP A 235 -10.87 -2.07 17.78
CA ASP A 235 -9.71 -2.92 18.11
C ASP A 235 -8.54 -2.69 17.14
N ALA A 236 -8.81 -2.67 15.84
CA ALA A 236 -7.78 -2.40 14.83
C ALA A 236 -7.14 -1.03 15.05
N ILE A 237 -7.94 0.04 15.19
CA ILE A 237 -7.45 1.41 15.39
C ILE A 237 -6.63 1.54 16.67
N GLU A 238 -7.06 0.91 17.77
CA GLU A 238 -6.37 0.98 19.07
C GLU A 238 -5.04 0.19 19.08
N ARG A 239 -4.92 -0.84 18.23
CA ARG A 239 -3.73 -1.69 18.13
C ARG A 239 -2.73 -1.21 17.08
N ILE A 240 -3.15 -0.40 16.11
CA ILE A 240 -2.26 0.14 15.07
C ILE A 240 -1.10 0.92 15.72
N SER A 241 0.11 0.37 15.54
CA SER A 241 1.36 1.00 15.99
C SER A 241 2.07 1.72 14.84
N TYR A 242 2.06 1.09 13.66
CA TYR A 242 2.71 1.58 12.46
C TYR A 242 1.78 1.52 11.25
N LEU A 243 1.81 2.59 10.46
CA LEU A 243 1.21 2.71 9.14
C LEU A 243 2.34 2.93 8.13
N TYR A 244 2.70 1.90 7.37
CA TYR A 244 3.64 2.01 6.26
C TYR A 244 2.87 2.19 4.96
N MET A 245 3.23 3.23 4.20
CA MET A 245 2.53 3.64 2.99
C MET A 245 3.51 3.72 1.82
N GLY A 246 3.37 2.85 0.84
CA GLY A 246 4.03 2.97 -0.46
C GLY A 246 3.15 3.76 -1.44
N ALA A 247 3.76 4.52 -2.34
CA ALA A 247 3.03 5.20 -3.42
C ALA A 247 1.85 6.07 -2.94
N ASN A 248 2.02 6.84 -1.85
CA ASN A 248 0.90 7.49 -1.16
C ASN A 248 0.10 8.44 -2.07
N GLN A 249 -1.18 8.10 -2.29
CA GLN A 249 -2.11 8.84 -3.14
C GLN A 249 -3.15 9.69 -2.38
N LEU A 250 -3.10 9.73 -1.05
CA LEU A 250 -4.11 10.46 -0.26
C LEU A 250 -4.21 11.94 -0.70
N PRO A 251 -3.08 12.67 -0.87
CA PRO A 251 -2.74 13.43 -2.06
C PRO A 251 -3.84 14.00 -2.95
N ILE A 252 -4.17 13.15 -3.89
CA ILE A 252 -5.03 13.46 -5.02
C ILE A 252 -6.40 12.84 -4.79
N LEU A 253 -6.47 11.65 -4.16
CA LEU A 253 -7.71 10.93 -3.93
C LEU A 253 -8.65 11.65 -2.98
N SER A 254 -8.13 12.37 -1.98
CA SER A 254 -9.00 13.13 -1.07
C SER A 254 -9.63 14.35 -1.74
N LEU A 255 -9.22 14.74 -2.94
CA LEU A 255 -9.88 15.82 -3.69
C LEU A 255 -11.30 15.42 -4.10
N ALA A 256 -11.53 14.12 -4.37
CA ALA A 256 -12.85 13.59 -4.69
C ALA A 256 -13.83 13.62 -3.49
N ASP A 257 -13.30 13.66 -2.26
CA ASP A 257 -14.11 13.73 -1.04
C ASP A 257 -14.47 15.18 -0.64
N ARG A 258 -13.91 16.18 -1.32
CA ARG A 258 -14.13 17.59 -0.96
C ARG A 258 -15.43 18.09 -1.56
N SER A 259 -16.30 18.61 -0.71
CA SER A 259 -17.38 19.48 -1.16
C SER A 259 -16.77 20.78 -1.69
N ALA A 260 -17.08 21.12 -2.95
CA ALA A 260 -16.64 22.35 -3.61
C ALA A 260 -17.08 23.61 -2.83
N THR A 261 -18.25 23.56 -2.18
CA THR A 261 -18.81 24.68 -1.42
C THR A 261 -18.14 24.88 -0.06
N LEU A 262 -17.71 23.79 0.60
CA LEU A 262 -17.07 23.85 1.93
C LEU A 262 -15.57 24.15 1.86
N SER A 263 -14.93 23.92 0.71
CA SER A 263 -13.48 24.13 0.53
C SER A 263 -13.06 25.61 0.52
N LEU A 264 -13.98 26.54 0.27
CA LEU A 264 -13.72 27.99 0.30
C LEU A 264 -13.63 28.57 1.73
N LEU A 265 -14.07 27.80 2.74
CA LEU A 265 -14.18 28.25 4.13
C LEU A 265 -13.21 27.54 5.09
N ALA A 266 -12.42 26.58 4.60
CA ALA A 266 -11.54 25.76 5.44
C ALA A 266 -10.13 26.35 5.54
N ASP A 267 -9.58 26.41 6.75
CA ASP A 267 -8.26 26.93 7.16
C ASP A 267 -7.04 26.16 6.60
N GLY A 268 -7.10 25.66 5.36
CA GLY A 268 -5.98 24.99 4.69
C GLY A 268 -5.57 23.63 5.27
N LYS A 269 -6.10 23.21 6.43
CA LYS A 269 -5.87 21.88 7.00
C LYS A 269 -6.60 20.82 6.19
N ARG A 270 -5.88 19.76 5.88
CA ARG A 270 -6.34 18.66 5.02
C ARG A 270 -7.26 17.71 5.80
N ASP A 271 -8.55 17.71 5.48
CA ASP A 271 -9.48 16.66 5.93
C ASP A 271 -9.44 15.45 4.97
N ASP A 272 -8.45 14.58 5.16
CA ASP A 272 -8.34 13.31 4.45
C ASP A 272 -8.63 12.09 5.34
N ALA A 273 -8.74 10.92 4.72
CA ALA A 273 -9.08 9.67 5.41
C ALA A 273 -8.07 9.29 6.50
N LEU A 274 -6.78 9.63 6.33
CA LEU A 274 -5.76 9.39 7.34
C LEU A 274 -5.96 10.32 8.54
N ASN A 275 -6.21 11.61 8.32
CA ASN A 275 -6.43 12.55 9.43
C ASN A 275 -7.69 12.18 10.24
N ARG A 276 -8.75 11.69 9.58
CA ARG A 276 -9.95 11.13 10.25
C ARG A 276 -9.61 9.89 11.07
N LEU A 277 -8.81 8.98 10.53
CA LEU A 277 -8.38 7.77 11.23
C LEU A 277 -7.57 8.11 12.49
N LEU A 278 -6.60 9.00 12.36
CA LEU A 278 -5.77 9.49 13.48
C LEU A 278 -6.61 10.21 14.54
N SER A 279 -7.70 10.87 14.13
CA SER A 279 -8.63 11.54 15.04
C SER A 279 -9.54 10.57 15.78
N ALA A 280 -9.90 9.43 15.17
CA ALA A 280 -10.67 8.36 15.77
C ALA A 280 -9.91 7.62 16.90
N GLN A 281 -8.59 7.78 16.97
CA GLN A 281 -7.78 7.21 18.04
C GLN A 281 -8.17 7.79 19.41
N LYS A 282 -8.61 6.89 20.31
CA LYS A 282 -9.01 7.23 21.68
C LYS A 282 -7.80 7.65 22.53
N THR A 283 -8.04 8.52 23.51
CA THR A 283 -7.01 9.02 24.46
C THR A 283 -6.34 7.94 25.30
N ARG A 284 -6.97 6.76 25.43
CA ARG A 284 -6.41 5.58 26.12
C ARG A 284 -5.95 4.48 25.16
N SER A 285 -5.59 4.86 23.93
CA SER A 285 -5.00 3.92 22.96
C SER A 285 -3.77 3.25 23.56
N LEU A 286 -3.63 1.95 23.30
CA LEU A 286 -2.52 1.11 23.75
C LEU A 286 -1.19 1.60 23.18
N VAL A 287 -1.24 2.17 21.98
CA VAL A 287 -0.14 2.90 21.36
C VAL A 287 -0.38 4.39 21.59
N PRO A 288 0.48 5.10 22.34
CA PRO A 288 0.26 6.51 22.65
C PRO A 288 0.39 7.43 21.41
N LYS A 289 1.06 6.95 20.35
CA LYS A 289 1.28 7.70 19.12
C LYS A 289 1.44 6.75 17.93
N ILE A 290 0.59 6.87 16.91
CA ILE A 290 0.71 6.09 15.67
C ILE A 290 1.91 6.63 14.89
N THR A 291 2.79 5.76 14.40
CA THR A 291 3.85 6.17 13.48
C THR A 291 3.40 5.92 12.04
N VAL A 292 3.42 6.97 11.22
CA VAL A 292 3.06 6.92 9.80
C VAL A 292 4.31 7.14 8.99
N VAL A 293 4.66 6.17 8.17
CA VAL A 293 5.84 6.20 7.29
C VAL A 293 5.36 6.20 5.85
N ALA A 294 5.66 7.26 5.11
CA ALA A 294 5.35 7.35 3.69
C ALA A 294 6.64 7.24 2.86
N PHE A 295 6.70 6.21 2.02
CA PHE A 295 7.73 6.05 1.01
C PHE A 295 7.27 6.73 -0.28
N THR A 296 8.14 7.51 -0.90
CA THR A 296 7.82 8.30 -2.09
C THR A 296 8.99 8.26 -3.05
N ASP A 297 8.74 7.80 -4.27
CA ASP A 297 9.65 8.02 -5.39
C ASP A 297 9.30 9.36 -6.05
N PRO A 298 10.21 10.35 -6.07
CA PRO A 298 9.93 11.63 -6.72
C PRO A 298 9.61 11.55 -8.22
N ASN A 299 9.99 10.46 -8.90
CA ASN A 299 9.64 10.23 -10.30
C ASN A 299 8.32 9.45 -10.48
N ASP A 300 7.76 8.89 -9.40
CA ASP A 300 6.41 8.38 -9.38
C ASP A 300 5.40 9.55 -9.37
N GLN A 301 4.88 9.83 -10.56
CA GLN A 301 3.92 10.92 -10.83
C GLN A 301 2.57 10.75 -10.10
N LEU A 302 2.35 9.60 -9.48
CA LEU A 302 1.13 9.26 -8.77
C LEU A 302 1.39 9.08 -7.27
N SER A 303 2.47 9.63 -6.72
CA SER A 303 2.75 9.59 -5.28
C SER A 303 3.06 10.96 -4.68
N TRP A 304 2.75 11.11 -3.39
CA TRP A 304 3.01 12.32 -2.63
C TRP A 304 3.48 11.97 -1.22
N TRP A 305 4.54 12.62 -0.77
CA TRP A 305 4.90 12.68 0.65
C TRP A 305 3.82 13.36 1.51
N LEU A 306 3.83 13.05 2.81
CA LEU A 306 2.93 13.61 3.80
C LEU A 306 3.51 14.90 4.39
N GLN A 307 2.80 16.02 4.25
CA GLN A 307 3.19 17.27 4.90
C GLN A 307 2.83 17.21 6.40
N PRO A 308 3.81 17.20 7.33
CA PRO A 308 3.53 16.93 8.75
C PRO A 308 2.58 17.93 9.42
N SER A 309 2.55 19.19 8.96
CA SER A 309 1.67 20.24 9.49
C SER A 309 0.18 19.96 9.28
N ASN A 310 -0.17 19.03 8.39
CA ASN A 310 -1.56 18.66 8.10
C ASN A 310 -2.11 17.59 9.03
N TYR A 311 -1.27 16.95 9.86
CA TYR A 311 -1.65 15.81 10.67
C TYR A 311 -1.59 16.11 12.17
N SER A 312 -2.44 15.42 12.93
CA SER A 312 -2.53 15.53 14.38
C SER A 312 -1.18 15.26 15.07
N ASN A 313 -0.94 15.93 16.20
CA ASN A 313 0.21 15.65 17.07
C ASN A 313 0.20 14.22 17.65
N LYS A 314 -0.94 13.52 17.54
CA LYS A 314 -1.13 12.09 17.82
C LYS A 314 -0.44 11.15 16.82
N ALA A 315 0.15 11.68 15.74
CA ALA A 315 0.91 10.90 14.77
C ALA A 315 2.37 11.35 14.67
N ALA A 316 3.29 10.39 14.54
CA ALA A 316 4.68 10.63 14.16
C ALA A 316 4.79 10.41 12.66
N ILE A 317 5.01 11.47 11.89
CA ILE A 317 5.14 11.38 10.44
C ILE A 317 6.61 11.23 10.06
N ALA A 318 6.91 10.22 9.25
CA ALA A 318 8.20 10.00 8.61
C ALA A 318 8.00 9.91 7.10
N ASN A 319 8.77 10.68 6.35
CA ASN A 319 8.79 10.58 4.89
C ASN A 319 10.16 10.11 4.43
N VAL A 320 10.17 9.15 3.51
CA VAL A 320 11.38 8.52 2.99
C VAL A 320 11.34 8.58 1.46
N LEU A 321 12.35 9.20 0.86
CA LEU A 321 12.55 9.22 -0.58
C LEU A 321 13.24 7.93 -1.02
N VAL A 322 12.73 7.33 -2.09
CA VAL A 322 13.25 6.08 -2.66
C VAL A 322 13.35 6.17 -4.17
N SER A 323 14.10 5.26 -4.79
CA SER A 323 14.09 5.06 -6.25
C SER A 323 13.64 3.65 -6.58
N ASN A 324 12.46 3.55 -7.18
CA ASN A 324 11.81 2.30 -7.54
C ASN A 324 12.25 1.80 -8.92
N ASP A 325 12.56 2.69 -9.86
CA ASP A 325 13.19 2.34 -11.13
C ASP A 325 14.40 3.24 -11.42
N LYS A 326 15.08 2.95 -12.53
CA LYS A 326 16.15 3.78 -13.05
C LYS A 326 15.59 4.96 -13.83
N THR A 327 16.12 6.14 -13.55
CA THR A 327 15.95 7.30 -14.41
C THR A 327 16.99 7.27 -15.53
N TYR A 328 16.56 7.44 -16.78
CA TYR A 328 17.42 7.48 -17.96
C TYR A 328 17.69 8.92 -18.36
N PHE A 329 18.97 9.31 -18.36
CA PHE A 329 19.47 10.65 -18.70
C PHE A 329 18.87 11.79 -17.85
N GLY A 330 18.25 11.47 -16.70
CA GLY A 330 17.51 12.45 -15.90
C GLY A 330 16.18 12.91 -16.52
N TYR A 331 15.73 12.31 -17.62
CA TYR A 331 14.54 12.74 -18.34
C TYR A 331 13.35 11.79 -18.20
N LEU A 332 13.61 10.48 -18.14
CA LEU A 332 12.55 9.47 -18.21
C LEU A 332 12.75 8.39 -17.17
N GLU A 333 11.67 8.07 -16.48
CA GLU A 333 11.52 6.87 -15.68
C GLU A 333 10.22 6.17 -16.11
N ASN A 334 10.17 4.85 -16.01
CA ASN A 334 8.95 4.12 -16.35
C ASN A 334 7.88 4.39 -15.29
N PRO A 335 6.79 5.12 -15.61
CA PRO A 335 5.81 5.53 -14.61
C PRO A 335 5.08 4.34 -13.97
N TYR A 336 4.96 3.22 -14.70
CA TYR A 336 4.36 2.01 -14.15
C TYR A 336 5.24 1.38 -13.07
N THR A 337 6.55 1.20 -13.35
CA THR A 337 7.47 0.59 -12.38
C THR A 337 7.69 1.52 -11.19
N ALA A 338 7.88 2.82 -11.43
CA ALA A 338 8.02 3.83 -10.38
C ALA A 338 6.85 3.78 -9.37
N HIS A 339 5.63 3.52 -9.85
CA HIS A 339 4.43 3.46 -9.00
C HIS A 339 4.19 2.11 -8.32
N THR A 340 4.51 0.99 -8.98
CA THR A 340 4.01 -0.34 -8.58
C THR A 340 5.01 -1.21 -7.81
N THR A 341 6.25 -0.74 -7.59
CA THR A 341 7.33 -1.61 -7.07
C THR A 341 7.86 -1.25 -5.68
N TYR A 342 7.13 -0.43 -4.90
CA TYR A 342 7.56 -0.05 -3.56
C TYR A 342 7.81 -1.25 -2.64
N LEU A 343 6.90 -2.23 -2.57
CA LEU A 343 7.11 -3.43 -1.74
C LEU A 343 8.02 -4.49 -2.38
N ALA A 344 8.47 -4.27 -3.61
CA ALA A 344 9.55 -5.05 -4.24
C ALA A 344 10.92 -4.36 -4.09
N ASN A 345 10.96 -3.13 -3.57
CA ASN A 345 12.19 -2.37 -3.35
C ASN A 345 12.87 -2.82 -2.05
N ASP A 346 14.11 -3.29 -2.16
CA ASP A 346 14.90 -3.77 -1.02
C ASP A 346 15.09 -2.69 0.04
N ASP A 347 15.29 -1.43 -0.35
CA ASP A 347 15.49 -0.32 0.60
C ASP A 347 14.19 -0.05 1.40
N VAL A 348 13.03 -0.06 0.72
CA VAL A 348 11.71 0.10 1.36
C VAL A 348 11.43 -1.06 2.31
N THR A 349 11.58 -2.29 1.85
CA THR A 349 11.27 -3.47 2.67
C THR A 349 12.23 -3.61 3.85
N ARG A 350 13.51 -3.25 3.67
CA ARG A 350 14.48 -3.14 4.76
C ARG A 350 14.09 -2.04 5.74
N ALA A 351 13.68 -0.86 5.29
CA ALA A 351 13.22 0.21 6.17
C ALA A 351 11.97 -0.20 6.97
N ILE A 352 10.99 -0.88 6.36
CA ILE A 352 9.81 -1.41 7.06
C ILE A 352 10.22 -2.41 8.16
N MET A 353 11.13 -3.32 7.84
CA MET A 353 11.51 -4.38 8.76
C MET A 353 12.49 -3.92 9.84
N CYS A 354 13.39 -3.00 9.52
CA CYS A 354 14.53 -2.62 10.35
C CYS A 354 14.42 -1.22 10.94
N GLY A 355 13.58 -0.36 10.39
CA GLY A 355 13.44 1.04 10.82
C GLY A 355 14.54 1.95 10.28
N MET A 356 14.43 3.22 10.63
CA MET A 356 15.42 4.25 10.29
C MET A 356 15.71 5.13 11.53
N PRO A 357 16.96 5.12 12.05
CA PRO A 357 18.08 4.27 11.64
C PRO A 357 17.80 2.78 11.84
N ALA A 358 18.50 1.92 11.08
CA ALA A 358 18.30 0.48 11.15
C ALA A 358 18.58 -0.06 12.57
N SER A 359 17.66 -0.89 13.03
CA SER A 359 17.72 -1.57 14.31
C SER A 359 18.94 -2.50 14.39
N PRO A 360 19.61 -2.60 15.56
CA PRO A 360 20.68 -3.58 15.80
C PRO A 360 20.23 -5.03 15.67
N GLN A 361 18.91 -5.29 15.71
CA GLN A 361 18.34 -6.61 15.48
C GLN A 361 18.40 -6.98 13.98
N CYS A 362 18.43 -6.03 13.05
CA CYS A 362 18.63 -6.35 11.63
C CYS A 362 20.10 -6.54 11.26
N LYS A 363 20.39 -7.50 10.37
CA LYS A 363 21.74 -7.81 9.89
C LYS A 363 21.99 -7.28 8.48
#